data_AF-A0A173MGA4-F1
#
_entry.id   AF-A0A173MGA4-F1
#
_cell.length_a   1.000
_cell.length_b   1.000
_cell.length_c   1.000
_cell.angle_alpha   90.00
_cell.angle_beta   90.00
_cell.angle_gamma   90.00
#
_symmetry.space_group_name_H-M   'P 1'
#
loop_
_entity.id
_entity.type
_entity.pdbx_description
1 polymer ?
#
loop_
_entity_poly.entity_id
_entity_poly.type
_entity_poly.pdbx_seq_one_letter_code
_entity_poly.pdbx_strand_id
1 'polypeptide(L)' 'MKPLAELTNEELLQEAKKMKSTNIYDAAIFGFLIGISVYSAVKKGFGLLSFLPLIYIPIAAKNRVKHKELEQLLKERNLK' A
#
# COMPACT_ATOMS: atom_id res chain seq x y z
N MET A 1 16.40 1.79 -9.57
CA MET A 1 14.96 2.05 -9.75
C MET A 1 14.85 3.27 -10.64
N LYS A 2 14.22 3.17 -11.81
CA LYS A 2 13.93 4.36 -12.61
C LYS A 2 12.91 5.23 -11.85
N PRO A 3 13.13 6.54 -11.66
CA PRO A 3 12.12 7.47 -11.18
C PRO A 3 10.83 7.35 -11.99
N LEU A 4 9.66 7.54 -11.36
CA LEU A 4 8.37 7.50 -12.07
C LEU A 4 8.34 8.48 -13.26
N ALA A 5 9.05 9.60 -13.16
CA ALA A 5 9.18 10.60 -14.23
C ALA A 5 9.95 10.10 -15.47
N GLU A 6 10.80 9.07 -15.36
CA GLU A 6 11.58 8.53 -16.47
C GLU A 6 10.87 7.38 -17.21
N LEU A 7 9.70 6.96 -16.72
CA LEU A 7 8.91 5.90 -17.34
C LEU A 7 8.22 6.40 -18.61
N THR A 8 8.09 5.52 -19.62
CA THR A 8 7.26 5.77 -20.80
C THR A 8 5.77 5.78 -20.44
N ASN A 9 4.92 6.27 -21.33
CA ASN A 9 3.47 6.28 -21.10
C ASN A 9 2.91 4.86 -20.89
N GLU A 10 3.44 3.86 -21.59
CA GLU A 10 3.04 2.47 -21.45
C GLU A 10 3.47 1.90 -20.09
N GLU A 11 4.70 2.17 -19.67
CA GLU A 11 5.22 1.76 -18.36
C GLU A 11 4.44 2.42 -17.21
N LEU A 12 4.06 3.70 -17.34
CA LEU A 12 3.22 4.42 -16.37
C LEU A 12 1.82 3.80 -16.24
N LEU A 13 1.18 3.48 -17.36
CA LEU A 13 -0.14 2.82 -17.34
C LEU A 13 -0.07 1.40 -16.76
N GLN A 14 1.01 0.67 -17.02
CA GLN A 14 1.24 -0.62 -16.37
C GLN A 14 1.44 -0.49 -14.86
N GLU A 15 2.24 0.49 -14.42
CA GLU A 15 2.44 0.74 -13.00
C GLU A 15 1.14 1.15 -12.31
N ALA A 16 0.29 1.94 -12.97
CA ALA A 16 -1.04 2.32 -12.47
C ALA A 16 -1.96 1.10 -12.28
N LYS A 17 -1.90 0.11 -13.17
CA LYS A 17 -2.63 -1.15 -13.01
C LYS A 17 -2.09 -1.95 -11.83
N LYS A 18 -0.77 -2.06 -11.68
CA LYS A 18 -0.13 -2.73 -10.53
C LYS A 18 -0.52 -2.06 -9.21
N MET A 19 -0.60 -0.74 -9.21
CA MET A 19 -1.00 0.08 -8.05
C MET A 19 -2.38 -0.32 -7.49
N LYS A 20 -3.35 -0.61 -8.37
CA LYS A 20 -4.68 -1.08 -7.96
C LYS A 20 -4.59 -2.40 -7.21
N SER A 21 -3.79 -3.34 -7.71
CA SER A 21 -3.57 -4.63 -7.04
C SER A 21 -2.87 -4.42 -5.71
N THR A 22 -1.88 -3.53 -5.62
CA THR A 22 -1.20 -3.18 -4.35
C THR A 22 -2.19 -2.70 -3.30
N ASN A 23 -3.17 -1.86 -3.66
CA ASN A 23 -4.20 -1.42 -2.70
C ASN A 23 -5.03 -2.60 -2.13
N ILE A 24 -5.31 -3.61 -2.95
CA ILE A 24 -6.03 -4.81 -2.51
C ILE A 24 -5.15 -5.63 -1.55
N TYR A 25 -3.88 -5.83 -1.90
CA TYR A 25 -2.92 -6.52 -1.02
C TYR A 25 -2.73 -5.77 0.30
N ASP A 26 -2.64 -4.44 0.27
CA ASP A 26 -2.51 -3.62 1.46
C ASP A 26 -3.71 -3.80 2.39
N ALA A 27 -4.92 -3.79 1.84
CA ALA A 27 -6.15 -4.05 2.59
C ALA A 27 -6.20 -5.48 3.15
N ALA A 28 -5.80 -6.48 2.36
CA ALA A 28 -5.79 -7.88 2.78
C ALA A 28 -4.79 -8.14 3.90
N ILE A 29 -3.56 -7.63 3.77
CA ILE A 29 -2.51 -7.73 4.79
C ILE A 29 -2.97 -7.02 6.05
N PHE A 30 -3.47 -5.78 5.94
CA PHE A 30 -3.89 -5.03 7.11
C PHE A 30 -5.07 -5.69 7.84
N GLY A 31 -6.07 -6.20 7.10
CA GLY A 31 -7.17 -6.97 7.68
C GLY A 31 -6.71 -8.25 8.37
N PHE A 32 -5.76 -8.97 7.78
CA PHE A 32 -5.16 -10.16 8.39
C PHE A 32 -4.42 -9.84 9.69
N LEU A 33 -3.62 -8.76 9.70
CA LEU A 33 -2.91 -8.30 10.90
C LEU A 33 -3.89 -7.93 12.02
N ILE A 34 -4.96 -7.19 11.70
CA ILE A 34 -6.01 -6.86 12.66
C ILE A 34 -6.65 -8.14 13.23
N GLY A 35 -6.95 -9.11 12.36
CA GLY A 35 -7.52 -10.40 12.78
C GLY A 35 -6.63 -11.11 13.81
N ILE A 36 -5.33 -11.21 13.55
CA ILE A 36 -4.35 -11.79 14.49
C ILE A 36 -4.32 -11.00 15.79
N SER A 37 -4.28 -9.66 15.70
CA SER A 37 -4.17 -8.79 16.87
C SER A 37 -5.38 -8.89 17.79
N VAL A 38 -6.59 -8.90 17.23
CA VAL A 38 -7.83 -9.08 17.99
C VAL A 38 -7.88 -10.49 18.59
N TYR A 39 -7.59 -11.53 17.81
CA TYR A 39 -7.57 -12.90 18.31
C TYR A 39 -6.58 -13.06 19.47
N SER A 40 -5.37 -12.53 19.31
CA SER A 40 -4.35 -12.59 20.35
C SER A 40 -4.75 -11.80 21.59
N ALA A 41 -5.29 -10.58 21.42
CA ALA A 41 -5.73 -9.75 22.55
C ALA A 41 -6.79 -10.46 23.39
N VAL A 42 -7.77 -11.10 22.74
CA VAL A 42 -8.86 -11.80 23.41
C VAL A 42 -8.40 -13.12 24.06
N LYS A 43 -7.53 -13.90 23.40
CA LYS A 43 -7.16 -15.25 23.86
C LYS A 43 -5.92 -15.30 24.75
N LYS A 44 -4.98 -14.37 24.55
CA LYS A 44 -3.67 -14.35 25.22
C LYS A 44 -3.45 -13.07 26.04
N GLY A 45 -4.41 -12.15 26.04
CA GLY A 45 -4.27 -10.82 26.62
C GLY A 45 -3.56 -9.84 25.69
N PHE A 46 -3.51 -8.58 26.10
CA PHE A 46 -2.76 -7.55 25.38
C PHE A 46 -1.26 -7.82 25.44
N GLY A 47 -0.61 -7.86 24.28
CA GLY A 47 0.82 -8.11 24.18
C GLY A 47 1.36 -7.68 22.82
N LEU A 48 2.59 -8.08 22.49
CA LEU A 48 3.28 -7.67 21.25
C LEU A 48 2.43 -7.87 19.99
N LEU A 49 1.71 -9.00 19.90
CA LEU A 49 0.85 -9.32 18.75
C LEU A 49 -0.38 -8.40 18.62
N SER A 50 -0.79 -7.72 19.69
CA SER A 50 -1.87 -6.71 19.62
C SER A 50 -1.42 -5.45 18.86
N PHE A 51 -0.11 -5.21 18.78
CA PHE A 51 0.48 -4.06 18.07
C PHE A 51 0.94 -4.41 16.65
N LEU A 52 0.70 -5.63 16.20
CA LEU A 52 1.06 -6.10 14.86
C LEU A 52 0.57 -5.20 13.72
N PRO A 53 -0.60 -4.53 13.75
CA PRO A 53 -1.02 -3.68 12.65
C PRO A 53 -0.15 -2.40 12.55
N LEU A 54 0.47 -1.97 13.66
CA LEU A 54 1.33 -0.78 13.69
C LEU A 54 2.58 -0.97 12.84
N ILE A 55 3.11 -2.18 12.74
CA ILE A 55 4.31 -2.48 11.94
C ILE A 55 4.07 -2.21 10.45
N TYR A 56 2.81 -2.22 10.02
CA TYR A 56 2.43 -2.07 8.62
C TYR A 56 2.23 -0.60 8.20
N ILE A 57 2.06 0.31 9.17
CA ILE A 57 1.86 1.75 8.91
C ILE A 57 2.93 2.36 7.98
N PRO A 58 4.26 2.16 8.19
CA PRO A 58 5.26 2.76 7.31
C PRO A 58 5.17 2.25 5.87
N ILE A 59 4.78 0.98 5.67
CA ILE A 59 4.61 0.37 4.35
C ILE A 59 3.41 1.02 3.64
N ALA A 60 2.27 1.08 4.33
CA ALA A 60 1.07 1.74 3.82
C ALA A 60 1.31 3.22 3.49
N ALA A 61 2.08 3.94 4.32
CA ALA A 61 2.43 5.33 4.09
C ALA A 61 3.24 5.51 2.79
N LYS A 62 4.28 4.68 2.58
CA LYS A 62 5.09 4.71 1.35
C LYS A 62 4.26 4.41 0.10
N ASN A 63 3.37 3.41 0.18
CA ASN A 63 2.47 3.08 -0.93
C ASN A 63 1.52 4.23 -1.26
N ARG A 64 0.99 4.94 -0.26
CA ARG A 64 0.16 6.14 -0.47
C ARG A 64 0.92 7.29 -1.12
N VAL A 65 2.17 7.54 -0.73
CA VAL A 65 3.00 8.59 -1.35
C VAL A 65 3.24 8.26 -2.83
N LYS A 66 3.69 7.03 -3.12
CA LYS A 66 3.88 6.55 -4.49
C LYS A 66 2.59 6.64 -5.32
N HIS A 67 1.44 6.40 -4.71
CA HIS A 67 0.13 6.53 -5.38
C HIS A 67 -0.12 7.97 -5.84
N LYS A 68 0.15 8.93 -4.96
CA LYS A 68 -0.07 10.35 -5.25
C LYS A 68 0.84 10.84 -6.36
N GLU A 69 2.12 10.48 -6.30
CA GLU A 69 3.11 10.83 -7.33
C GLU A 69 2.73 10.23 -8.70
N LEU A 70 2.31 8.96 -8.73
CA LEU A 70 1.87 8.31 -9.96
C LEU A 70 0.61 8.96 -10.55
N GLU A 71 -0.40 9.25 -9.73
CA GLU A 71 -1.61 9.93 -10.20
C GLU A 71 -1.35 11.37 -10.67
N GLN A 72 -0.40 12.09 -10.06
CA GLN A 72 0.03 13.41 -10.54
C GLN A 72 0.67 13.31 -11.93
N LEU A 73 1.61 12.39 -12.12
CA LEU A 73 2.29 12.20 -13.41
C LEU A 73 1.34 11.75 -14.53
N LEU A 74 0.36 10.90 -14.22
CA LEU A 74 -0.66 10.49 -15.20
C LEU A 74 -1.50 11.68 -15.67
N LYS A 75 -1.87 12.59 -14.75
CA LYS A 75 -2.62 13.81 -15.06
C LYS A 75 -1.79 14.80 -15.87
N GLU A 76 -0.55 15.05 -15.47
CA GLU A 76 0.38 15.93 -16.19
C GLU A 76 0.58 15.51 -17.65
N ARG A 77 0.56 14.20 -17.92
CA ARG A 77 0.72 13.63 -19.26
C ARG A 77 -0.60 13.38 -19.99
N ASN A 78 -1.74 13.81 -19.43
CA ASN A 78 -3.07 13.60 -20.00
C ASN A 78 -3.39 12.11 -20.29
N LEU A 79 -2.86 11.20 -19.46
CA LEU A 79 -3.10 9.75 -19.58
C LEU A 79 -4.30 9.29 -18.75
N LYS A 80 -4.81 10.16 -17.85
CA LYS A 80 -5.96 9.92 -16.98
C LYS A 80 -6.48 11.22 -16.37
#